data_AF-A0A7S0I406-F1
#
_entry.id   AF-A0A7S0I406-F1
#
_cell.length_a   1.000
_cell.length_b   1.000
_cell.length_c   1.000
_cell.angle_alpha   90.00
_cell.angle_beta   90.00
_cell.angle_gamma   90.00
#
_symmetry.space_group_name_H-M   'P 1'
#
loop_
_entity.id
_entity.type
_entity.pdbx_description
1 polymer ?
#
loop_
_entity_poly.entity_id
_entity_poly.type
_entity_poly.pdbx_seq_one_letter_code
_entity_poly.pdbx_strand_id
1 'polypeptide(L)'
;HIGCLDPPLKSWPLKGFRCPKCVACSSCGTTEAKAWAPGYRMCKSCDSLFKSKKYCPICLVVHGKGENEMVHCDSCKFWVHARCDGLDKEALDELTQNETDYSCPNCRGERTTTLMLQVLVTLSQEDREKFFAEPVTAEYALVTQYHGVVDEPMDFATM
;
A
#
# COMPACT_ATOMS: atom_id res chain seq x y z
N HIS A 1 1.99 -26.58 16.42
CA HIS A 1 2.02 -27.75 15.50
C HIS A 1 0.90 -27.64 14.47
N ILE A 2 1.12 -28.17 13.27
CA ILE A 2 0.07 -28.25 12.23
C ILE A 2 -1.14 -29.07 12.69
N GLY A 3 -0.93 -30.03 13.60
CA GLY A 3 -1.95 -30.86 14.23
C GLY A 3 -2.79 -30.18 15.31
N CYS A 4 -2.37 -29.01 15.82
CA CYS A 4 -3.08 -28.26 16.87
C CYS A 4 -3.92 -27.10 16.31
N LEU A 5 -3.93 -26.93 14.99
CA LEU A 5 -4.81 -25.98 14.32
C LEU A 5 -6.20 -26.60 14.23
N ASP A 6 -7.22 -25.75 14.17
CA ASP A 6 -8.59 -26.18 13.92
C ASP A 6 -9.10 -25.52 12.62
N PRO A 7 -9.26 -26.28 11.52
CA PRO A 7 -8.94 -27.69 11.38
C PRO A 7 -7.42 -27.97 11.30
N PRO A 8 -6.96 -29.18 11.67
CA PRO A 8 -5.54 -29.56 11.56
C PRO A 8 -5.06 -29.58 10.10
N LEU A 9 -3.85 -29.09 9.84
CA LEU A 9 -3.25 -29.24 8.50
C LEU A 9 -2.63 -30.63 8.32
N LYS A 10 -2.79 -31.19 7.12
CA LYS A 10 -2.24 -32.51 6.75
C LYS A 10 -0.74 -32.51 6.48
N SER A 11 -0.16 -31.37 6.09
CA SER A 11 1.27 -31.20 5.80
C SER A 11 1.69 -29.74 5.97
N TRP A 12 3.00 -29.49 6.08
CA TRP A 12 3.51 -28.12 6.15
C TRP A 12 3.30 -27.40 4.81
N PRO A 13 2.69 -26.20 4.80
CA PRO A 13 2.43 -25.47 3.58
C PRO A 13 3.73 -24.97 2.94
N LEU A 14 3.97 -25.36 1.68
CA LEU A 14 5.20 -25.07 0.94
C LEU A 14 5.32 -23.60 0.50
N LYS A 15 4.19 -22.87 0.37
CA LYS A 15 4.18 -21.45 -0.03
C LYS A 15 3.10 -20.69 0.71
N GLY A 16 3.52 -19.84 1.64
CA GLY A 16 2.68 -18.89 2.37
C GLY A 16 1.65 -19.57 3.28
N PHE A 17 1.67 -19.25 4.57
CA PHE A 17 0.62 -19.67 5.49
C PHE A 17 0.39 -18.59 6.53
N ARG A 18 -0.88 -18.36 6.83
CA ARG A 18 -1.31 -17.47 7.90
C ARG A 18 -2.37 -18.24 8.68
N CYS A 19 -2.17 -18.37 9.99
CA CYS A 19 -3.05 -19.19 10.82
C CYS A 19 -4.44 -18.53 10.96
N PRO A 20 -5.49 -19.29 11.35
CA PRO A 20 -6.84 -18.75 11.49
C PRO A 20 -6.95 -17.52 12.41
N LYS A 21 -6.06 -17.39 13.41
CA LYS A 21 -6.01 -16.23 14.31
C LYS A 21 -5.35 -15.00 13.71
N CYS A 22 -4.46 -15.18 12.73
CA CYS A 22 -3.69 -14.10 12.12
C CYS A 22 -4.21 -13.73 10.73
N VAL A 23 -5.06 -14.55 10.12
CA VAL A 23 -5.61 -14.32 8.79
C VAL A 23 -6.77 -13.34 8.87
N ALA A 24 -6.66 -12.24 8.15
CA ALA A 24 -7.69 -11.22 8.07
C ALA A 24 -7.60 -10.54 6.69
N CYS A 25 -8.73 -10.29 6.06
CA CYS A 25 -8.77 -9.58 4.80
C CYS A 25 -8.43 -8.11 5.04
N SER A 26 -7.39 -7.59 4.39
CA SER A 26 -6.97 -6.19 4.52
C SER A 26 -8.03 -5.19 4.08
N SER A 27 -8.99 -5.62 3.27
CA SER A 27 -10.08 -4.77 2.80
C SER A 27 -11.33 -4.87 3.65
N CYS A 28 -11.91 -6.07 3.82
CA CYS A 28 -13.20 -6.22 4.51
C CYS A 28 -13.09 -6.75 5.95
N GLY A 29 -11.88 -7.01 6.44
CA GLY A 29 -11.63 -7.49 7.81
C GLY A 29 -12.03 -8.96 8.08
N THR A 30 -12.70 -9.64 7.14
CA THR A 30 -13.14 -11.04 7.37
C THR A 30 -11.96 -11.95 7.68
N THR A 31 -12.12 -12.83 8.67
CA THR A 31 -11.18 -13.88 9.04
C THR A 31 -11.65 -15.26 8.57
N GLU A 32 -12.90 -15.37 8.10
CA GLU A 32 -13.59 -16.64 7.84
C GLU A 32 -13.86 -16.88 6.34
N ALA A 33 -13.04 -16.30 5.45
CA ALA A 33 -13.25 -16.47 4.02
C ALA A 33 -13.02 -17.92 3.56
N LYS A 34 -13.94 -18.43 2.74
CA LYS A 34 -13.85 -19.77 2.11
C LYS A 34 -12.61 -19.96 1.25
N ALA A 35 -12.09 -18.87 0.66
CA ALA A 35 -10.90 -18.89 -0.17
C ALA A 35 -10.14 -17.57 -0.06
N TRP A 36 -8.81 -17.68 -0.15
CA TRP A 36 -7.87 -16.57 0.00
C TRP A 36 -7.03 -16.37 -1.26
N ALA A 37 -6.63 -15.12 -1.52
CA ALA A 37 -5.65 -14.82 -2.55
C ALA A 37 -4.24 -15.31 -2.15
N PRO A 38 -3.31 -15.47 -3.11
CA PRO A 38 -1.91 -15.76 -2.79
C PRO A 38 -1.36 -14.78 -1.73
N GLY A 39 -0.70 -15.33 -0.70
CA GLY A 39 -0.16 -14.52 0.41
C GLY A 39 -1.14 -14.25 1.57
N TYR A 40 -2.39 -14.73 1.51
CA TYR A 40 -3.36 -14.72 2.62
C TYR A 40 -3.62 -13.33 3.24
N ARG A 41 -3.43 -12.25 2.47
CA ARG A 41 -3.72 -10.87 2.89
C ARG A 41 -5.15 -10.42 2.55
N MET A 42 -5.79 -11.08 1.58
CA MET A 42 -7.09 -10.69 1.07
C MET A 42 -7.93 -11.93 0.74
N CYS A 43 -9.22 -11.89 1.07
CA CYS A 43 -10.15 -12.93 0.64
C CYS A 43 -10.34 -12.89 -0.89
N LYS A 44 -10.72 -14.02 -1.49
CA LYS A 44 -10.85 -14.13 -2.96
C LYS A 44 -11.87 -13.16 -3.56
N SER A 45 -12.94 -12.83 -2.85
CA SER A 45 -13.95 -11.88 -3.31
C SER A 45 -13.39 -10.46 -3.42
N CYS A 46 -12.71 -9.98 -2.38
CA CYS A 46 -12.05 -8.68 -2.40
C CYS A 46 -10.90 -8.65 -3.42
N ASP A 47 -10.12 -9.73 -3.58
CA ASP A 47 -9.06 -9.82 -4.61
C ASP A 47 -9.61 -9.64 -6.04
N SER A 48 -10.78 -10.22 -6.32
CA SER A 48 -11.45 -10.06 -7.62
C SER A 48 -11.88 -8.61 -7.87
N LEU A 49 -12.46 -7.95 -6.86
CA LEU A 49 -12.85 -6.54 -6.94
C LEU A 49 -11.63 -5.62 -7.12
N PHE A 50 -10.55 -5.93 -6.40
CA PHE A 50 -9.29 -5.19 -6.51
C PHE A 50 -8.71 -5.28 -7.93
N LYS A 51 -8.65 -6.48 -8.51
CA LYS A 51 -8.22 -6.69 -9.91
C LYS A 51 -9.12 -5.99 -10.93
N SER A 52 -10.39 -5.84 -10.61
CA SER A 52 -11.37 -5.11 -11.42
C SER A 52 -11.34 -3.59 -11.19
N LYS A 53 -10.37 -3.06 -10.43
CA LYS A 53 -10.25 -1.64 -10.07
C LYS A 53 -11.45 -1.07 -9.29
N LYS A 54 -12.18 -1.92 -8.57
CA LYS A 54 -13.31 -1.51 -7.71
C LYS A 54 -12.85 -1.33 -6.26
N TYR A 55 -11.91 -0.43 -6.06
CA TYR A 55 -11.36 -0.11 -4.75
C TYR A 55 -10.95 1.37 -4.67
N CYS A 56 -10.96 1.91 -3.45
CA CYS A 56 -10.46 3.24 -3.18
C CYS A 56 -8.91 3.21 -3.26
N PRO A 57 -8.28 3.97 -4.17
CA PRO A 57 -6.82 3.96 -4.36
C PRO A 57 -6.08 4.63 -3.19
N ILE A 58 -6.83 5.21 -2.25
CA ILE A 58 -6.33 5.80 -1.04
C ILE A 58 -6.23 4.71 0.04
N CYS A 59 -7.32 4.25 0.62
CA CYS A 59 -7.24 3.24 1.70
C CYS A 59 -6.98 1.79 1.22
N LEU A 60 -6.97 1.53 -0.10
CA LEU A 60 -6.83 0.19 -0.71
C LEU A 60 -7.95 -0.79 -0.29
N VAL A 61 -9.11 -0.25 0.09
CA VAL A 61 -10.31 -1.00 0.45
C VAL A 61 -11.25 -1.06 -0.75
N VAL A 62 -11.76 -2.26 -1.06
CA VAL A 62 -12.76 -2.47 -2.11
C VAL A 62 -14.08 -1.79 -1.76
N HIS A 63 -14.81 -1.35 -2.77
CA HIS A 63 -16.07 -0.65 -2.54
C HIS A 63 -17.08 -1.56 -1.83
N GLY A 64 -17.56 -1.12 -0.67
CA GLY A 64 -18.53 -1.82 0.16
C GLY A 64 -19.98 -1.57 -0.24
N LYS A 65 -20.90 -2.41 0.24
CA LYS A 65 -22.33 -2.11 0.15
C LYS A 65 -22.68 -1.04 1.18
N GLY A 66 -23.13 0.13 0.73
CA GLY A 66 -23.52 1.26 1.59
C GLY A 66 -22.47 2.37 1.73
N GLU A 67 -21.35 2.29 1.00
CA GLU A 67 -20.40 3.40 0.89
C GLU A 67 -20.92 4.41 -0.13
N ASN A 68 -21.75 5.36 0.33
CA ASN A 68 -22.37 6.37 -0.54
C ASN A 68 -21.54 7.65 -0.64
N GLU A 69 -20.57 7.86 0.26
CA GLU A 69 -19.73 9.06 0.29
C GLU A 69 -18.43 8.81 -0.50
N MET A 70 -18.57 8.65 -1.82
CA MET A 70 -17.45 8.48 -2.73
C MET A 70 -17.53 9.47 -3.88
N VAL A 71 -16.37 9.97 -4.30
CA VAL A 71 -16.22 10.89 -5.43
C VAL A 71 -15.35 10.26 -6.51
N HIS A 72 -15.71 10.49 -7.77
CA HIS A 72 -15.01 9.93 -8.92
C HIS A 72 -13.96 10.90 -9.44
N CYS A 73 -12.69 10.50 -9.42
CA CYS A 73 -11.60 11.33 -9.92
C CYS A 73 -11.62 11.47 -11.44
N ASP A 74 -11.63 12.69 -11.94
CA ASP A 74 -11.67 12.97 -13.38
C ASP A 74 -10.36 12.68 -14.09
N SER A 75 -9.24 12.66 -13.36
CA SER A 75 -7.92 12.33 -13.92
C SER A 75 -7.69 10.83 -14.03
N CYS A 76 -7.83 10.06 -12.94
CA CYS A 76 -7.49 8.63 -12.92
C CYS A 76 -8.68 7.68 -12.99
N LYS A 77 -9.91 8.21 -12.98
CA LYS A 77 -11.17 7.45 -13.07
C LYS A 77 -11.41 6.44 -11.95
N PHE A 78 -10.71 6.61 -10.82
CA PHE A 78 -10.96 5.86 -9.58
C PHE A 78 -11.97 6.58 -8.70
N TRP A 79 -12.74 5.79 -7.95
CA TRP A 79 -13.59 6.29 -6.89
C TRP A 79 -12.81 6.38 -5.58
N VAL A 80 -12.96 7.49 -4.87
CA VAL A 80 -12.25 7.77 -3.62
C VAL A 80 -13.29 8.07 -2.54
N HIS A 81 -13.12 7.48 -1.35
CA HIS A 81 -13.98 7.84 -0.22
C HIS A 81 -13.76 9.32 0.14
N ALA A 82 -14.83 10.08 0.39
CA ALA A 82 -14.74 11.49 0.79
C ALA A 82 -13.79 11.67 1.98
N ARG A 83 -13.94 10.85 3.04
CA ARG A 83 -13.04 10.81 4.21
C ARG A 83 -11.57 10.54 3.88
N CYS A 84 -11.29 9.80 2.80
CA CYS A 84 -9.93 9.47 2.40
C CYS A 84 -9.22 10.68 1.78
N ASP A 85 -9.98 11.65 1.33
CA ASP A 85 -9.51 12.94 0.86
C ASP A 85 -9.79 14.08 1.86
N GLY A 86 -10.30 13.75 3.05
CA GLY A 86 -10.68 14.76 4.04
C GLY A 86 -11.82 15.68 3.60
N LEU A 87 -12.61 15.28 2.60
CA LEU A 87 -13.81 16.00 2.17
C LEU A 87 -14.91 15.81 3.21
N ASP A 88 -15.45 16.93 3.71
CA ASP A 88 -16.68 16.94 4.49
C ASP A 88 -17.91 16.88 3.56
N LYS A 89 -19.11 16.91 4.14
CA LYS A 89 -20.35 16.76 3.38
C LYS A 89 -20.60 17.98 2.51
N GLU A 90 -20.32 19.16 3.05
CA GLU A 90 -20.47 20.45 2.39
C GLU A 90 -19.59 20.51 1.14
N ALA A 91 -18.30 20.16 1.24
CA ALA A 91 -17.39 20.12 0.09
C ALA A 91 -17.81 19.07 -0.95
N LEU A 92 -18.31 17.91 -0.51
CA LEU A 92 -18.81 16.87 -1.43
C LEU A 92 -20.08 17.34 -2.17
N ASP A 93 -20.98 18.02 -1.48
CA ASP A 93 -22.20 18.59 -2.05
C ASP A 93 -21.86 19.71 -3.04
N GLU A 94 -20.90 20.57 -2.73
CA GLU A 94 -20.41 21.62 -3.65
C GLU A 94 -19.82 21.03 -4.93
N LEU A 95 -19.00 19.97 -4.83
CA LEU A 95 -18.47 19.26 -5.99
C LEU A 95 -19.58 18.71 -6.88
N THR A 96 -20.64 18.19 -6.25
CA THR A 96 -21.78 17.60 -6.94
C THR A 96 -22.69 18.66 -7.57
N GLN A 97 -22.93 19.77 -6.87
CA GLN A 97 -23.84 20.84 -7.31
C GLN A 97 -23.23 21.74 -8.38
N ASN A 98 -21.93 22.03 -8.28
CA ASN A 98 -21.24 22.94 -9.19
C ASN A 98 -20.61 22.22 -10.40
N GLU A 99 -20.77 20.90 -10.51
CA GLU A 99 -20.16 20.05 -11.56
C GLU A 99 -18.65 20.32 -11.76
N THR A 100 -17.95 20.62 -10.67
CA THR A 100 -16.52 20.94 -10.70
C THR A 100 -15.67 19.68 -10.84
N ASP A 101 -14.62 19.76 -11.65
CA ASP A 101 -13.66 18.66 -11.81
C ASP A 101 -13.01 18.29 -10.47
N TYR A 102 -13.01 17.01 -10.16
CA TYR A 102 -12.38 16.46 -8.97
C TYR A 102 -11.08 15.72 -9.32
N SER A 103 -9.98 16.12 -8.66
CA SER A 103 -8.68 15.44 -8.73
C SER A 103 -8.32 14.87 -7.37
N CYS A 104 -8.11 13.56 -7.27
CA CYS A 104 -7.83 12.89 -6.00
C CYS A 104 -6.39 13.10 -5.48
N PRO A 105 -6.07 12.77 -4.20
CA PRO A 105 -4.74 12.97 -3.63
C PRO A 105 -3.58 12.36 -4.43
N ASN A 106 -3.81 11.22 -5.09
CA ASN A 106 -2.80 10.60 -5.96
C ASN A 106 -2.53 11.46 -7.19
N CYS A 107 -3.57 12.03 -7.80
CA CYS A 107 -3.47 12.88 -8.99
C CYS A 107 -2.98 14.29 -8.67
N ARG A 108 -3.22 14.78 -7.45
CA ARG A 108 -2.63 16.03 -6.94
C ARG A 108 -1.17 15.89 -6.52
N GLY A 109 -0.63 14.67 -6.46
CA GLY A 109 0.77 14.40 -6.09
C GLY A 109 1.04 14.35 -4.57
N GLU A 110 0.01 14.52 -3.75
CA GLU A 110 0.12 14.53 -2.28
C GLU A 110 0.47 13.14 -1.71
N ARG A 111 0.10 12.08 -2.42
CA ARG A 111 0.27 10.70 -1.93
C ARG A 111 1.47 9.95 -2.48
N THR A 112 1.86 10.21 -3.71
CA THR A 112 3.04 9.57 -4.30
C THR A 112 4.28 9.90 -3.46
N THR A 113 4.40 11.18 -3.08
CA THR A 113 5.43 11.67 -2.14
C THR A 113 5.30 11.02 -0.76
N THR A 114 4.09 10.95 -0.20
CA THR A 114 3.85 10.32 1.11
C THR A 114 4.22 8.83 1.14
N LEU A 115 3.86 8.06 0.12
CA LEU A 115 4.19 6.63 0.04
C LEU A 115 5.69 6.41 -0.17
N MET A 116 6.33 7.23 -1.02
CA MET A 116 7.79 7.17 -1.21
C MET A 116 8.52 7.49 0.10
N LEU A 117 8.10 8.52 0.83
CA LEU A 117 8.65 8.85 2.15
C LEU A 117 8.45 7.70 3.15
N GLN A 118 7.28 7.07 3.20
CA GLN A 118 7.04 5.91 4.07
C GLN A 118 7.94 4.72 3.71
N VAL A 119 8.15 4.47 2.41
CA VAL A 119 9.08 3.42 1.94
C VAL A 119 10.51 3.76 2.35
N LEU A 120 10.98 4.99 2.12
CA LEU A 120 12.32 5.43 2.52
C LEU A 120 12.54 5.30 4.03
N VAL A 121 11.56 5.71 4.85
CA VAL A 121 11.61 5.52 6.31
C VAL A 121 11.70 4.04 6.69
N THR A 122 10.91 3.18 6.04
CA THR A 122 10.93 1.73 6.32
C THR A 122 12.27 1.11 5.91
N LEU A 123 12.79 1.47 4.73
CA LEU A 123 14.08 0.98 4.25
C LEU A 123 15.23 1.44 5.15
N SER A 124 15.19 2.70 5.62
CA SER A 124 16.15 3.24 6.59
C SER A 124 16.13 2.48 7.92
N GLN A 125 14.96 2.05 8.39
CA GLN A 125 14.84 1.21 9.60
C GLN A 125 15.42 -0.19 9.43
N GLU A 126 15.32 -0.76 8.22
CA GLU A 126 15.87 -2.09 7.92
C GLU A 126 17.38 -2.05 7.62
N ASP A 127 17.94 -0.89 7.28
CA ASP A 127 19.39 -0.69 7.09
C ASP A 127 20.14 -0.62 8.44
N ARG A 128 20.17 -1.75 9.14
CA ARG A 128 20.76 -1.88 10.49
C ARG A 128 22.24 -1.52 10.53
N GLU A 129 22.96 -1.78 9.45
CA GLU A 129 24.40 -1.53 9.33
C GLU A 129 24.71 -0.15 8.71
N LYS A 130 23.67 0.61 8.32
CA LYS A 130 23.76 1.96 7.77
C LYS A 130 24.57 2.04 6.48
N PHE A 131 24.51 1.02 5.64
CA PHE A 131 25.23 1.02 4.35
C PHE A 131 24.69 2.03 3.36
N PHE A 132 23.41 2.39 3.47
CA PHE A 132 22.71 3.27 2.54
C PHE A 132 22.25 4.56 3.21
N ALA A 133 22.59 4.78 4.48
CA ALA A 133 22.10 5.92 5.25
C ALA A 133 22.64 7.26 4.74
N GLU A 134 23.90 7.29 4.31
CA GLU A 134 24.64 8.48 3.91
C GLU A 134 25.48 8.19 2.65
N PRO A 135 25.84 9.21 1.86
CA PRO A 135 26.77 9.05 0.76
C PRO A 135 28.11 8.46 1.22
N VAL A 136 28.75 7.69 0.34
CA VAL A 136 30.12 7.21 0.58
C VAL A 136 31.04 8.41 0.79
N THR A 137 31.81 8.39 1.88
CA THR A 137 32.70 9.51 2.18
C THR A 137 33.79 9.63 1.13
N ALA A 138 34.22 10.87 0.83
CA ALA A 138 35.28 11.11 -0.14
C ALA A 138 36.58 10.35 0.20
N GLU A 139 36.93 10.28 1.48
CA GLU A 139 38.11 9.52 1.95
C GLU A 139 38.00 8.03 1.64
N TYR A 140 36.86 7.41 1.98
CA TYR A 140 36.65 5.99 1.70
C TYR A 140 36.61 5.72 0.20
N ALA A 141 35.94 6.58 -0.58
CA ALA A 141 35.85 6.45 -2.02
C ALA A 141 37.21 6.57 -2.71
N LEU A 142 38.09 7.45 -2.20
CA LEU A 142 39.47 7.58 -2.69
C LEU A 142 40.29 6.32 -2.41
N VAL A 143 40.23 5.79 -1.19
CA VAL A 143 40.99 4.60 -0.79
C VAL A 143 40.55 3.35 -1.55
N THR A 144 39.24 3.24 -1.81
CA THR A 144 38.64 2.06 -2.47
C THR A 144 38.47 2.22 -3.99
N GLN A 145 38.77 3.40 -4.54
CA GLN A 145 38.49 3.77 -5.92
C GLN A 145 37.00 3.58 -6.30
N TYR A 146 36.10 3.78 -5.34
CA TYR A 146 34.67 3.53 -5.49
C TYR A 146 34.06 4.26 -6.70
N HIS A 147 34.37 5.55 -6.87
CA HIS A 147 33.91 6.35 -8.02
C HIS A 147 34.60 6.01 -9.34
N GLY A 148 35.58 5.10 -9.34
CA GLY A 148 36.10 4.50 -10.58
C GLY A 148 35.18 3.41 -11.15
N VAL A 149 34.17 2.98 -10.38
CA VAL A 149 33.24 1.90 -10.75
C VAL A 149 31.78 2.33 -10.63
N VAL A 150 31.46 3.27 -9.74
CA VAL A 150 30.09 3.76 -9.50
C VAL A 150 30.00 5.25 -9.84
N ASP A 151 29.32 5.55 -10.94
CA ASP A 151 29.15 6.91 -11.47
C ASP A 151 28.05 7.70 -10.74
N GLU A 152 26.94 7.04 -10.43
CA GLU A 152 25.77 7.64 -9.77
C GLU A 152 25.45 6.87 -8.47
N PRO A 153 26.11 7.21 -7.35
CA PRO A 153 25.82 6.59 -6.06
C PRO A 153 24.42 6.97 -5.58
N MET A 154 23.81 6.09 -4.79
CA MET A 154 22.46 6.27 -4.23
C MET A 154 22.47 5.98 -2.74
N ASP A 155 21.89 6.89 -1.96
CA ASP A 155 21.72 6.78 -0.51
C ASP A 155 20.39 7.40 -0.07
N PHE A 156 19.96 7.13 1.17
CA PHE A 156 18.70 7.60 1.72
C PHE A 156 18.68 9.10 2.04
N ALA A 157 19.84 9.74 2.20
CA ALA A 157 19.89 11.17 2.51
C ALA A 157 19.70 12.04 1.25
N THR A 158 20.07 11.52 0.07
CA THR A 158 19.94 12.22 -1.21
C THR A 158 18.75 11.76 -2.07
N MET A 159 18.03 10.72 -1.65
CA MET A 159 16.83 10.18 -2.33
C MET A 159 15.59 11.07 -2.22
#